data_AF-A0A0C2JDW1-F1
#
_entry.id   AF-A0A0C2JDW1-F1
#
_cell.length_a   1.000
_cell.length_b   1.000
_cell.length_c   1.000
_cell.angle_alpha   90.00
_cell.angle_beta   90.00
_cell.angle_gamma   90.00
#
_symmetry.space_group_name_H-M   'P 1'
#
loop_
_entity.id
_entity.type
_entity.pdbx_description
1 polymer ?
#
loop_
_entity_poly.entity_id
_entity_poly.type
_entity_poly.pdbx_seq_one_letter_code
_entity_poly.pdbx_strand_id
1 'polypeptide(L)'
;MSGPANEDSGAAGTDVEHLAAVLARRRRELTGGRATIGASSVVHAVEETVWAGVRVPAVLCRAAADPLRLHPAENPVTCRRCLKRASGGRSARVPRGQTELDV
;
A
#
# COMPACT_ATOMS: atom_id res chain seq x y z
N MET A 1 44.55 -2.61 -19.98
CA MET A 1 43.35 -1.81 -19.68
C MET A 1 42.44 -2.67 -18.82
N SER A 2 42.71 -2.74 -17.51
CA SER A 2 41.88 -3.49 -16.56
C SER A 2 40.77 -2.57 -16.08
N GLY A 3 39.52 -2.91 -16.38
CA GLY A 3 38.35 -2.16 -15.92
C GLY A 3 38.16 -2.31 -14.40
N PRO A 4 37.56 -1.30 -13.72
CA PRO A 4 37.38 -1.36 -12.28
C PRO A 4 36.39 -2.46 -11.91
N ALA A 5 36.78 -3.24 -10.89
CA ALA A 5 35.98 -4.31 -10.33
C ALA A 5 34.75 -3.76 -9.59
N ASN A 6 33.65 -4.51 -9.68
CA ASN A 6 32.37 -4.31 -9.01
C ASN A 6 32.51 -4.07 -7.49
N GLU A 7 32.53 -2.81 -7.06
CA GLU A 7 32.32 -2.44 -5.64
C GLU A 7 30.84 -2.09 -5.34
N ASP A 8 30.01 -1.96 -6.38
CA ASP A 8 28.64 -1.44 -6.28
C ASP A 8 27.59 -2.49 -5.83
N SER A 9 27.91 -3.79 -5.94
CA SER A 9 26.93 -4.87 -5.67
C SER A 9 26.68 -5.12 -4.17
N GLY A 10 27.62 -4.79 -3.28
CA GLY A 10 27.47 -5.00 -1.83
C GLY A 10 26.61 -3.94 -1.13
N ALA A 11 26.69 -2.70 -1.60
CA ALA A 11 25.88 -1.59 -1.10
C ALA A 11 24.40 -1.75 -1.50
N ALA A 12 24.16 -2.10 -2.78
CA ALA A 12 22.81 -2.32 -3.30
C ALA A 12 22.07 -3.47 -2.59
N GLY A 13 22.76 -4.55 -2.20
CA GLY A 13 22.17 -5.61 -1.37
C GLY A 13 21.68 -5.04 -0.04
N THR A 14 22.60 -4.42 0.71
CA THR A 14 22.32 -3.87 2.05
C THR A 14 21.13 -2.90 2.05
N ASP A 15 21.00 -2.06 1.02
CA ASP A 15 19.88 -1.12 0.88
C ASP A 15 18.54 -1.83 0.65
N VAL A 16 18.53 -2.91 -0.13
CA VAL A 16 17.34 -3.73 -0.38
C VAL A 16 16.90 -4.46 0.89
N GLU A 17 17.84 -5.06 1.63
CA GLU A 17 17.50 -5.71 2.92
C GLU A 17 16.99 -4.70 3.94
N HIS A 18 17.60 -3.50 4.00
CA HIS A 18 17.14 -2.43 4.86
C HIS A 18 15.71 -2.00 4.52
N LEU A 19 15.41 -1.75 3.24
CA LEU A 19 14.08 -1.40 2.78
C LEU A 19 13.06 -2.49 3.12
N ALA A 20 13.40 -3.76 2.88
CA ALA A 20 12.54 -4.89 3.20
C ALA A 20 12.22 -4.97 4.71
N ALA A 21 13.23 -4.74 5.57
CA ALA A 21 13.05 -4.69 7.02
C ALA A 21 12.13 -3.54 7.46
N VAL A 22 12.31 -2.34 6.88
CA VAL A 22 11.44 -1.18 7.11
C VAL A 22 10.00 -1.52 6.71
N LEU A 23 9.77 -2.02 5.50
CA LEU A 23 8.42 -2.37 5.02
C LEU A 23 7.76 -3.45 5.89
N ALA A 24 8.51 -4.45 6.32
CA ALA A 24 8.01 -5.50 7.22
C ALA A 24 7.59 -4.93 8.58
N ARG A 25 8.37 -3.99 9.14
CA ARG A 25 8.00 -3.29 10.38
C ARG A 25 6.74 -2.44 10.18
N ARG A 26 6.69 -1.66 9.11
CA ARG A 26 5.54 -0.80 8.78
C ARG A 26 4.25 -1.60 8.61
N ARG A 27 4.33 -2.78 7.99
CA ARG A 27 3.22 -3.72 7.91
C ARG A 27 2.72 -4.08 9.31
N ARG A 28 3.59 -4.57 10.21
CA ARG A 28 3.20 -4.95 11.57
C ARG A 28 2.55 -3.81 12.37
N GLU A 29 3.06 -2.59 12.23
CA GLU A 29 2.51 -1.40 12.90
C GLU A 29 1.09 -1.03 12.40
N LEU A 30 0.73 -1.43 11.18
CA LEU A 30 -0.48 -0.98 10.50
C LEU A 30 -1.48 -2.11 10.17
N THR A 31 -1.12 -3.38 10.38
CA THR A 31 -1.97 -4.54 10.07
C THR A 31 -3.33 -4.43 10.76
N GLY A 32 -4.40 -4.51 9.97
CA GLY A 32 -5.78 -4.43 10.46
C GLY A 32 -6.17 -3.09 11.09
N GLY A 33 -5.30 -2.08 10.98
CA GLY A 33 -5.44 -0.80 11.64
C GLY A 33 -6.03 0.29 10.76
N ARG A 34 -5.73 1.52 11.15
CA ARG A 34 -6.19 2.76 10.52
C ARG A 34 -5.01 3.70 10.40
N ALA A 35 -5.02 4.54 9.35
CA ALA A 35 -3.91 5.45 9.11
C ALA A 35 -4.34 6.77 8.48
N THR A 36 -3.59 7.83 8.74
CA THR A 36 -3.58 9.05 7.91
C THR A 36 -2.50 8.94 6.83
N ILE A 37 -2.57 9.82 5.82
CA ILE A 37 -1.58 9.93 4.75
C ILE A 37 -0.84 11.26 4.92
N GLY A 38 0.46 11.22 5.22
CA GLY A 38 1.25 12.40 5.56
C GLY A 38 0.61 13.21 6.70
N ALA A 39 0.56 14.54 6.54
CA ALA A 39 -0.02 15.45 7.52
C ALA A 39 -1.56 15.60 7.45
N SER A 40 -2.27 14.72 6.72
CA SER A 40 -3.73 14.77 6.61
C SER A 40 -4.45 14.41 7.91
N SER A 41 -5.61 15.01 8.17
CA SER A 41 -6.53 14.61 9.25
C SER A 41 -7.54 13.53 8.82
N VAL A 42 -7.54 13.15 7.54
CA VAL A 42 -8.44 12.10 7.01
C VAL A 42 -7.89 10.72 7.36
N VAL A 43 -8.71 9.92 8.03
CA VAL A 43 -8.36 8.57 8.49
C VAL A 43 -8.89 7.55 7.50
N HIS A 44 -8.01 6.64 7.09
CA HIS A 44 -8.25 5.58 6.14
C HIS A 44 -8.23 4.21 6.82
N ALA A 45 -9.06 3.29 6.33
CA ALA A 45 -8.92 1.87 6.64
C ALA A 45 -7.67 1.32 5.95
N VAL A 46 -6.90 0.50 6.66
CA VAL A 46 -5.70 -0.17 6.12
C VAL A 46 -6.01 -1.62 5.79
N GLU A 47 -5.50 -2.09 4.66
CA GLU A 47 -5.46 -3.48 4.22
C GLU A 47 -4.02 -3.87 3.90
N GLU A 48 -3.77 -5.15 3.66
CA GLU A 48 -2.49 -5.62 3.14
C GLU A 48 -2.59 -5.81 1.62
N THR A 49 -1.54 -5.42 0.91
CA THR A 49 -1.40 -5.69 -0.53
C THR A 49 0.01 -6.17 -0.85
N VAL A 50 0.22 -6.66 -2.07
CA VAL A 50 1.54 -7.06 -2.56
C VAL A 50 2.07 -5.95 -3.47
N TRP A 51 3.26 -5.46 -3.17
CA TRP A 51 4.00 -4.50 -3.98
C TRP A 51 5.40 -5.05 -4.23
N ALA A 52 5.79 -5.21 -5.50
CA ALA A 52 7.07 -5.80 -5.90
C ALA A 52 7.38 -7.15 -5.20
N GLY A 53 6.37 -8.01 -5.01
CA GLY A 53 6.52 -9.31 -4.33
C GLY A 53 6.52 -9.25 -2.80
N VAL A 54 6.50 -8.06 -2.20
CA VAL A 54 6.50 -7.86 -0.74
C VAL A 54 5.11 -7.46 -0.25
N ARG A 55 4.67 -8.04 0.87
CA ARG A 55 3.44 -7.62 1.54
C ARG A 55 3.66 -6.28 2.26
N VAL A 56 2.87 -5.28 1.89
CA VAL A 56 2.93 -3.92 2.43
C VAL A 56 1.55 -3.44 2.90
N PRO A 57 1.46 -2.54 3.88
CA PRO A 57 0.20 -1.91 4.25
C PRO A 57 -0.23 -0.93 3.15
N ALA A 58 -1.52 -0.93 2.82
CA ALA A 58 -2.11 -0.01 1.87
C ALA A 58 -3.45 0.51 2.38
N VAL A 59 -3.83 1.72 1.99
CA VAL A 59 -5.18 2.22 2.29
C VAL A 59 -6.21 1.55 1.37
N LEU A 60 -7.34 1.12 1.93
CA LEU A 60 -8.41 0.41 1.20
C LEU A 60 -8.91 1.18 -0.06
N CYS A 61 -8.84 2.51 -0.01
CA CYS A 61 -9.25 3.37 -1.12
C CYS A 61 -8.19 3.56 -2.21
N ARG A 62 -6.99 3.00 -2.03
CA ARG A 62 -5.81 3.12 -2.93
C ARG A 62 -5.37 4.56 -3.22
N ALA A 63 -5.62 5.49 -2.29
CA ALA A 63 -5.25 6.90 -2.42
C ALA A 63 -3.75 7.18 -2.21
N ALA A 64 -3.02 6.25 -1.59
CA ALA A 64 -1.57 6.30 -1.43
C ALA A 64 -0.98 4.97 -1.91
N ALA A 65 0.05 5.06 -2.76
CA ALA A 65 0.83 3.92 -3.23
C ALA A 65 2.05 3.63 -2.33
N ASP A 66 2.62 4.67 -1.71
CA ASP A 66 3.78 4.55 -0.84
C ASP A 66 3.37 4.26 0.62
N PRO A 67 3.71 3.08 1.17
CA PRO A 67 3.40 2.70 2.56
C PRO A 67 4.17 3.53 3.60
N LEU A 68 5.28 4.17 3.23
CA LEU A 68 6.08 5.00 4.14
C LEU A 68 5.39 6.32 4.48
N ARG A 69 4.40 6.75 3.66
CA ARG A 69 3.59 7.95 3.92
C ARG A 69 2.42 7.72 4.87
N LEU A 70 2.18 6.49 5.29
CA LEU A 70 1.08 6.19 6.22
C LEU A 70 1.51 6.57 7.64
N HIS A 71 0.57 6.97 8.49
CA HIS A 71 0.85 7.14 9.92
C HIS A 71 -0.29 6.48 10.71
N PRO A 72 -0.01 5.64 11.72
CA PRO A 72 -1.05 5.02 12.54
C PRO A 72 -2.03 6.05 13.11
N ALA A 73 -3.31 5.71 13.12
CA ALA A 73 -4.36 6.57 13.65
C ALA A 73 -5.30 5.77 14.56
N GLU A 74 -5.67 6.38 15.69
CA GLU A 74 -6.59 5.77 16.67
C GLU A 74 -8.05 6.18 16.45
N ASN A 75 -8.27 7.25 15.67
CA ASN A 75 -9.58 7.77 15.35
C ASN A 75 -10.35 6.89 14.35
N PRO A 76 -11.69 6.93 14.31
CA PRO A 76 -12.49 6.19 13.32
C PRO A 76 -12.15 6.58 11.87
N VAL A 77 -12.43 5.68 10.93
CA VAL A 77 -12.23 5.94 9.48
C VAL A 77 -13.15 7.08 9.03
N THR A 78 -12.57 8.18 8.56
CA THR A 78 -13.31 9.35 8.04
C THR A 78 -13.28 9.43 6.51
N CYS A 79 -12.42 8.64 5.85
CA CYS A 79 -12.37 8.60 4.39
C CYS A 79 -13.65 7.97 3.80
N ARG A 80 -14.45 8.79 3.10
CA ARG A 80 -15.70 8.35 2.43
C ARG A 80 -15.50 7.16 1.48
N ARG A 81 -14.37 7.09 0.76
CA ARG A 81 -14.06 5.96 -0.14
C ARG A 81 -13.80 4.67 0.64
N CYS A 82 -13.09 4.74 1.76
CA CYS A 82 -12.86 3.58 2.62
C CYS A 82 -14.20 3.11 3.24
N LEU A 83 -15.01 4.03 3.74
CA LEU A 83 -16.34 3.71 4.29
C LEU A 83 -17.23 3.00 3.26
N LYS A 84 -17.35 3.55 2.04
CA LYS A 84 -18.14 2.95 0.95
C LYS A 84 -17.65 1.55 0.56
N ARG A 85 -16.34 1.32 0.56
CA ARG A 85 -15.75 0.02 0.23
C ARG A 85 -15.94 -1.00 1.35
N ALA A 86 -15.84 -0.57 2.60
CA ALA A 86 -16.08 -1.43 3.76
C ALA A 86 -17.56 -1.85 3.87
N SER A 87 -18.50 -0.95 3.58
CA SER A 87 -19.94 -1.25 3.58
C SER A 87 -20.42 -1.98 2.32
N GLY A 88 -19.73 -1.77 1.18
CA GLY A 88 -20.15 -2.24 -0.14
C GLY A 88 -19.48 -3.54 -0.60
N GLY A 89 -18.88 -4.31 0.31
CA GLY A 89 -18.21 -5.58 0.02
C GLY A 89 -19.17 -6.68 -0.44
N ARG A 90 -19.70 -6.55 -1.68
CA ARG A 90 -20.13 -7.57 -2.66
C ARG A 90 -21.20 -6.97 -3.59
N SER A 91 -20.89 -6.93 -4.89
CA SER A 91 -21.85 -6.75 -6.01
C SER A 91 -22.40 -5.33 -6.28
N ALA A 92 -21.53 -4.36 -6.61
CA ALA A 92 -21.86 -3.53 -7.77
C ALA A 92 -21.61 -4.41 -9.00
N ARG A 93 -22.60 -5.24 -9.35
CA ARG A 93 -22.56 -6.03 -10.58
C ARG A 93 -22.57 -5.01 -11.71
N VAL A 94 -21.47 -4.94 -12.46
CA VAL A 94 -21.44 -4.17 -13.71
C VAL A 94 -22.57 -4.73 -14.58
N PRO A 95 -23.51 -3.90 -15.06
CA PRO A 95 -24.57 -4.37 -15.94
C PRO A 95 -23.98 -5.12 -17.14
N ARG A 96 -24.62 -6.23 -17.54
CA ARG A 96 -24.23 -6.98 -18.75
C ARG A 96 -24.20 -6.04 -19.96
N GLY A 97 -23.25 -6.24 -20.86
CA GLY A 97 -23.03 -5.39 -22.04
C GLY A 97 -22.08 -4.19 -21.82
N GLN A 98 -21.67 -3.85 -20.58
CA GLN A 98 -20.68 -2.77 -20.36
C GLN A 98 -19.22 -3.22 -20.42
N THR A 99 -18.98 -4.53 -20.52
CA THR A 99 -17.65 -5.15 -20.60
C THR A 99 -17.44 -5.92 -21.90
N GLU A 100 -18.43 -5.88 -22.79
CA GLU A 100 -18.36 -6.50 -24.10
C GLU A 100 -17.87 -5.43 -25.07
N LEU A 101 -16.86 -5.77 -25.86
CA LEU A 101 -16.46 -4.96 -27.01
C LEU A 101 -17.26 -5.50 -28.19
N ASP A 102 -18.03 -4.64 -28.86
CA ASP A 102 -18.62 -4.99 -30.15
C ASP A 102 -17.46 -5.24 -31.13
N VAL A 103 -17.30 -6.51 -31.54
CA VAL A 103 -16.35 -6.94 -32.59
C VAL A 103 -17.12 -7.19 -33.87
#